data_AF-A0A2U2AT96-F1
#
_entry.id   AF-A0A2U2AT96-F1
#
_cell.length_a   1.000
_cell.length_b   1.000
_cell.length_c   1.000
_cell.angle_alpha   90.00
_cell.angle_beta   90.00
_cell.angle_gamma   90.00
#
_symmetry.space_group_name_H-M   'P 1'
#
loop_
_entity.id
_entity.type
_entity.pdbx_description
1 polymer ?
#
loop_
_entity_poly.entity_id
_entity_poly.type
_entity_poly.pdbx_seq_one_letter_code
_entity_poly.pdbx_strand_id
1 'polypeptide(L)'
;MEIVLIGLLALLIICYIVSLFLLTKEGVKKLWMSLFLLTYVVAVVALVVLHFKTGLLASIKDMSELYFAYSVITILLLLGLINIWVFKGVIIRVFRGKDLTFADTADQEKKK
;
A
#
# COMPACT_ATOMS: atom_id res chain seq x y z
N MET A 1 -11.64 -17.39 2.74
CA MET A 1 -11.01 -16.07 2.56
C MET A 1 -9.56 -16.03 3.05
N GLU A 2 -9.23 -16.67 4.17
CA GLU A 2 -7.87 -16.64 4.75
C GLU A 2 -6.77 -17.11 3.77
N ILE A 3 -7.00 -18.22 3.06
CA ILE A 3 -6.03 -18.73 2.06
C ILE A 3 -5.79 -17.72 0.93
N VAL A 4 -6.84 -17.01 0.49
CA VAL A 4 -6.74 -15.99 -0.55
C VAL A 4 -5.96 -14.78 -0.05
N LEU A 5 -6.19 -14.39 1.21
CA LEU A 5 -5.50 -13.28 1.87
C LEU A 5 -4.00 -13.59 2.04
N ILE A 6 -3.68 -14.80 2.48
CA ILE A 6 -2.30 -15.29 2.64
C ILE A 6 -1.60 -15.39 1.27
N GLY A 7 -2.30 -15.89 0.25
CA GLY A 7 -1.78 -15.96 -1.12
C GLY A 7 -1.49 -14.58 -1.71
N LEU A 8 -2.38 -13.61 -1.48
CA LEU A 8 -2.20 -12.23 -1.94
C LEU A 8 -1.05 -11.53 -1.22
N LEU A 9 -0.91 -11.77 0.09
CA LEU A 9 0.22 -11.30 0.87
C LEU A 9 1.55 -11.88 0.38
N ALA A 10 1.61 -13.19 0.15
CA ALA A 10 2.79 -13.86 -0.38
C ALA A 10 3.17 -13.30 -1.76
N LEU A 11 2.19 -13.07 -2.64
CA LEU A 11 2.41 -12.50 -3.96
C LEU A 11 2.96 -11.06 -3.87
N LEU A 12 2.40 -10.22 -3.00
CA LEU A 12 2.89 -8.86 -2.78
C LEU A 12 4.34 -8.85 -2.24
N ILE A 13 4.69 -9.78 -1.35
CA ILE A 13 6.05 -9.92 -0.83
C ILE A 13 7.01 -10.36 -1.94
N ILE A 14 6.61 -11.31 -2.78
CA ILE A 14 7.43 -11.74 -3.93
C ILE A 14 7.62 -10.56 -4.89
N CYS A 15 6.57 -9.83 -5.25
CA CYS A 15 6.68 -8.61 -6.06
C CYS A 15 7.61 -7.57 -5.41
N TYR A 16 7.57 -7.43 -4.08
CA TYR A 16 8.46 -6.55 -3.34
C TYR A 16 9.93 -6.97 -3.49
N ILE A 17 10.22 -8.24 -3.26
CA ILE A 17 11.57 -8.80 -3.40
C ILE A 17 12.05 -8.64 -4.84
N VAL A 18 11.23 -8.97 -5.83
CA VAL A 18 11.55 -8.82 -7.26
C VAL A 18 11.84 -7.35 -7.59
N SER A 19 11.02 -6.41 -7.09
CA SER A 19 11.22 -4.97 -7.32
C SER A 19 12.56 -4.46 -6.76
N LEU A 20 13.07 -5.05 -5.67
CA LEU A 20 14.37 -4.71 -5.10
C LEU A 20 15.55 -5.10 -6.02
N PHE A 21 15.41 -6.17 -6.81
CA PHE A 21 16.46 -6.61 -7.73
C PHE A 21 16.41 -5.87 -9.06
N LEU A 22 15.21 -5.51 -9.54
CA LEU A 22 15.05 -4.85 -10.84
C LEU A 22 15.15 -3.33 -10.80
N LEU A 23 14.81 -2.67 -9.69
CA LEU A 23 14.75 -1.20 -9.61
C LEU A 23 15.77 -0.64 -8.61
N THR A 24 16.21 0.60 -8.89
CA THR A 24 16.98 1.39 -7.92
C THR A 24 16.16 1.68 -6.66
N LYS A 25 16.82 2.00 -5.54
CA LYS A 25 16.14 2.31 -4.26
C LYS A 25 15.07 3.41 -4.41
N GLU A 26 15.29 4.39 -5.29
CA GLU A 26 14.31 5.42 -5.63
C GLU A 26 13.17 4.89 -6.49
N GLY A 27 13.48 4.04 -7.47
CA GLY A 27 12.48 3.37 -8.30
C GLY A 27 11.50 2.54 -7.48
N VAL A 28 12.00 1.75 -6.52
CA VAL A 28 11.18 0.97 -5.58
C VAL A 28 10.24 1.90 -4.80
N LYS A 29 10.76 2.99 -4.22
CA LYS A 29 9.94 3.97 -3.49
C LYS A 29 8.83 4.57 -4.35
N LYS A 30 9.15 5.00 -5.58
CA LYS A 30 8.16 5.60 -6.51
C LYS A 30 7.10 4.59 -6.92
N LEU A 31 7.49 3.35 -7.22
CA LEU A 31 6.58 2.28 -7.63
C LEU A 31 5.59 1.94 -6.50
N TRP A 32 6.09 1.68 -5.29
CA TRP A 32 5.24 1.31 -4.16
C TRP A 32 4.35 2.45 -3.68
N MET A 33 4.81 3.71 -3.74
CA MET A 33 3.95 4.88 -3.50
C MET A 33 2.84 5.03 -4.54
N SER A 34 3.18 4.87 -5.83
CA SER A 34 2.20 4.97 -6.91
C SER A 34 1.13 3.88 -6.77
N LEU A 35 1.55 2.65 -6.47
CA LEU A 35 0.65 1.52 -6.27
C LEU A 35 -0.25 1.71 -5.04
N PHE A 36 0.30 2.25 -3.95
CA PHE A 36 -0.49 2.61 -2.77
C PHE A 36 -1.52 3.71 -3.08
N LEU A 37 -1.12 4.77 -3.78
CA LEU A 37 -2.01 5.87 -4.16
C LEU A 37 -3.14 5.40 -5.08
N LEU A 38 -2.81 4.58 -6.08
CA LEU A 38 -3.80 4.00 -7.00
C LEU A 38 -4.83 3.16 -6.21
N THR A 39 -4.34 2.28 -5.33
CA THR A 39 -5.21 1.42 -4.51
C THR A 39 -6.07 2.25 -3.55
N TYR A 40 -5.53 3.34 -3.01
CA TYR A 40 -6.28 4.26 -2.16
C TYR A 40 -7.47 4.87 -2.90
N VAL A 41 -7.27 5.33 -4.14
CA VAL A 41 -8.36 5.87 -4.97
C VAL A 41 -9.43 4.79 -5.21
N VAL A 42 -9.03 3.57 -5.53
CA VAL A 42 -9.98 2.45 -5.72
C VAL A 42 -10.75 2.15 -4.44
N ALA A 43 -10.10 2.20 -3.28
CA ALA A 43 -10.76 1.99 -1.98
C ALA A 43 -11.80 3.08 -1.69
N VAL A 44 -11.48 4.34 -1.98
CA VAL A 44 -12.43 5.47 -1.82
C VAL A 44 -13.64 5.27 -2.74
N VAL A 45 -13.43 4.93 -4.01
CA VAL A 45 -14.52 4.66 -4.96
C VAL A 45 -15.38 3.48 -4.46
N ALA A 46 -14.76 2.40 -3.99
CA ALA A 46 -15.49 1.25 -3.46
C ALA A 46 -16.35 1.63 -2.24
N LEU A 47 -15.83 2.44 -1.32
CA LEU A 47 -16.58 2.92 -0.16
C LEU A 47 -17.74 3.84 -0.54
N VAL A 48 -17.52 4.74 -1.50
CA VAL A 48 -18.58 5.63 -2.01
C VAL A 48 -19.70 4.83 -2.67
N VAL A 49 -19.35 3.85 -3.52
CA VAL A 49 -20.34 2.97 -4.16
C VAL A 49 -21.14 2.18 -3.12
N LEU A 50 -20.47 1.66 -2.09
CA LEU A 50 -21.12 0.96 -0.99
C LEU A 50 -22.13 1.87 -0.26
N HIS A 51 -21.71 3.09 0.08
CA HIS A 51 -22.51 4.05 0.83
C HIS A 51 -23.83 4.39 0.13
N PHE A 52 -23.81 4.53 -1.21
CA PHE A 52 -25.01 4.88 -1.98
C PHE A 52 -25.94 3.69 -2.27
N LYS A 53 -25.48 2.45 -2.09
CA LYS A 53 -26.23 1.25 -2.50
C LYS A 53 -26.87 0.47 -1.36
N THR A 54 -26.43 0.66 -0.11
CA THR A 54 -27.01 -0.03 1.04
C THR A 54 -28.42 0.50 1.36
N GLY A 55 -29.44 -0.08 0.72
CA GLY A 55 -30.83 -0.01 1.18
C GLY A 55 -31.05 -0.90 2.40
N LEU A 56 -32.07 -0.59 3.21
CA LEU A 56 -32.36 -1.15 4.55
C LEU A 56 -32.60 -2.69 4.58
N LEU A 57 -32.67 -3.35 3.42
CA LEU A 57 -32.80 -4.80 3.26
C LEU A 57 -31.69 -5.27 2.30
N ALA A 58 -30.56 -5.72 2.85
CA ALA A 58 -29.42 -6.18 2.06
C ALA A 58 -29.79 -7.40 1.20
N SER A 59 -29.74 -7.22 -0.12
CA SER A 59 -29.87 -8.30 -1.09
C SER A 59 -28.55 -9.10 -1.18
N ILE A 60 -28.57 -10.31 -1.73
CA ILE A 60 -27.36 -11.13 -1.99
C ILE A 60 -26.30 -10.36 -2.79
N LYS A 61 -26.76 -9.42 -3.64
CA LYS A 61 -25.90 -8.51 -4.40
C LYS A 61 -25.19 -7.46 -3.54
N ASP A 62 -25.82 -7.00 -2.47
CA ASP A 62 -25.20 -6.06 -1.53
C ASP A 62 -24.11 -6.76 -0.70
N MET A 63 -24.27 -8.07 -0.44
CA MET A 63 -23.23 -8.87 0.21
C MET A 63 -21.97 -9.00 -0.65
N SER A 64 -22.09 -9.29 -1.96
CA SER A 64 -20.91 -9.41 -2.82
C SER A 64 -20.15 -8.09 -2.99
N GLU A 65 -20.87 -6.96 -3.06
CA GLU A 65 -20.28 -5.63 -3.11
C GLU A 65 -19.59 -5.25 -1.78
N LEU A 66 -20.16 -5.65 -0.64
CA LEU A 66 -19.53 -5.50 0.68
C LEU A 66 -18.21 -6.30 0.76
N TYR A 67 -18.21 -7.57 0.34
CA TYR A 67 -17.00 -8.40 0.33
C TYR A 67 -15.92 -7.84 -0.61
N PHE A 68 -16.32 -7.25 -1.74
CA PHE A 68 -15.39 -6.56 -2.64
C PHE A 68 -14.75 -5.34 -1.94
N ALA A 69 -15.54 -4.49 -1.31
CA ALA A 69 -15.03 -3.34 -0.56
C ALA A 69 -14.06 -3.76 0.55
N TYR A 70 -14.40 -4.79 1.33
CA TYR A 70 -13.50 -5.36 2.35
C TYR A 70 -12.19 -5.88 1.74
N SER A 71 -12.24 -6.52 0.58
CA SER A 71 -11.05 -7.02 -0.11
C SER A 71 -10.13 -5.88 -0.55
N VAL A 72 -10.70 -4.81 -1.13
CA VAL A 72 -9.93 -3.62 -1.53
C VAL A 72 -9.31 -2.93 -0.33
N ILE A 73 -10.05 -2.77 0.78
CA ILE A 73 -9.52 -2.19 2.02
C ILE A 73 -8.39 -3.05 2.60
N THR A 74 -8.53 -4.38 2.56
CA THR A 74 -7.47 -5.29 3.01
C THR A 74 -6.20 -5.09 2.17
N ILE A 75 -6.32 -5.05 0.84
CA ILE A 75 -5.18 -4.83 -0.07
C ILE A 75 -4.54 -3.47 0.22
N LEU A 76 -5.34 -2.43 0.47
CA LEU A 76 -4.86 -1.11 0.86
C LEU A 76 -4.04 -1.15 2.16
N LEU A 77 -4.51 -1.86 3.17
CA LEU A 77 -3.79 -2.02 4.44
C LEU A 77 -2.46 -2.76 4.24
N LEU A 78 -2.44 -3.82 3.44
CA LEU A 78 -1.22 -4.57 3.13
C LEU A 78 -0.19 -3.71 2.39
N LEU A 79 -0.64 -2.98 1.37
CA LEU A 79 0.20 -2.01 0.66
C LEU A 79 0.69 -0.92 1.60
N GLY A 80 -0.15 -0.41 2.49
CA GLY A 80 0.23 0.56 3.52
C GLY A 80 1.35 0.04 4.42
N LEU A 81 1.28 -1.23 4.84
CA LEU A 81 2.31 -1.87 5.66
C LEU A 81 3.65 -1.95 4.92
N ILE A 82 3.64 -2.37 3.65
CA ILE A 82 4.83 -2.39 2.80
C ILE A 82 5.38 -0.98 2.63
N ASN A 83 4.51 0.02 2.41
CA ASN A 83 4.91 1.39 2.20
C ASN A 83 5.56 1.99 3.48
N ILE A 84 5.01 1.70 4.67
CA ILE A 84 5.64 2.07 5.93
C ILE A 84 7.05 1.45 6.03
N TRP A 85 7.23 0.21 5.58
CA TRP A 85 8.53 -0.45 5.58
C TRP A 85 9.52 0.18 4.61
N VAL A 86 9.07 0.49 3.38
CA VAL A 86 9.86 1.14 2.32
C VAL A 86 10.30 2.55 2.75
N PHE A 87 9.42 3.29 3.42
CA PHE A 87 9.66 4.68 3.86
C PHE A 87 10.12 4.80 5.31
N LYS A 88 10.43 3.70 6.00
CA LYS A 88 10.78 3.67 7.44
C LYS A 88 11.82 4.73 7.83
N GLY A 89 12.84 4.93 6.99
CA GLY A 89 13.91 5.90 7.26
C GLY A 89 13.48 7.37 7.12
N VAL A 90 12.44 7.65 6.32
CA VAL A 90 11.85 9.00 6.23
C VAL A 90 10.90 9.20 7.42
N ILE A 91 10.06 8.21 7.72
CA ILE A 91 9.11 8.24 8.84
C ILE A 91 9.85 8.49 10.16
N ILE A 92 10.92 7.74 10.44
CA ILE A 92 11.72 7.93 11.66
C ILE A 92 12.36 9.33 11.72
N ARG A 93 12.73 9.93 10.58
CA ARG A 93 13.26 11.30 10.54
C ARG A 93 12.18 12.35 10.84
N VAL A 94 10.99 12.19 10.26
CA VAL A 94 9.82 13.04 10.57
C VAL A 94 9.51 12.99 12.07
N PHE A 95 9.43 11.80 12.65
CA PHE A 95 9.14 11.63 14.08
C PHE A 95 10.24 12.18 15.01
N ARG A 96 11.48 12.28 14.54
CA ARG A 96 12.60 12.87 15.28
C ARG A 96 12.73 14.39 15.12
N GLY A 97 11.80 15.04 14.40
CA GLY A 97 11.84 16.48 14.17
C GLY A 97 13.07 16.94 13.36
N LYS A 98 13.70 16.03 12.60
CA LYS A 98 14.80 16.38 11.71
C LYS A 98 14.24 16.93 10.40
N ASP A 99 14.89 17.95 9.86
CA ASP A 99 14.55 18.51 8.57
C ASP A 99 14.44 17.42 7.50
N LEU A 100 13.38 17.50 6.70
CA LEU A 100 13.10 16.60 5.59
C LEU A 100 13.97 16.97 4.38
N THR A 101 15.28 16.99 4.56
CA THR A 101 16.20 17.08 3.44
C THR A 101 16.20 15.75 2.70
N PHE A 102 15.67 15.79 1.47
CA PHE A 102 15.70 14.68 0.51
C PHE A 102 17.12 14.35 0.00
N ALA A 103 18.16 15.02 0.53
CA ALA A 103 19.53 15.00 -0.01
C ALA A 103 20.41 13.82 0.46
N ASP A 104 20.14 13.18 1.60
CA ASP A 104 21.12 12.23 2.16
C ASP A 104 20.85 10.76 1.81
N THR A 105 21.09 10.40 0.55
CA THR A 105 21.49 9.02 0.23
C THR A 105 22.62 8.95 -0.82
N ALA A 106 23.02 10.08 -1.42
CA ALA A 106 24.14 10.11 -2.35
C ALA A 106 25.52 10.25 -1.67
N ASP A 107 25.61 10.78 -0.45
CA ASP A 107 26.91 11.10 0.19
C ASP A 107 27.43 10.07 1.21
N GLN A 108 26.65 9.03 1.54
CA GLN A 108 27.07 8.00 2.50
C GLN A 108 27.86 6.84 1.86
N GLU A 109 27.98 6.79 0.53
CA GLU A 109 28.74 5.77 -0.19
C GLU A 109 30.17 6.21 -0.56
N LYS A 110 30.52 7.49 -0.38
CA LYS A 110 31.89 8.01 -0.61
C LYS A 110 32.80 8.03 0.62
N LYS A 111 32.34 7.53 1.78
CA LYS A 111 33.11 7.52 3.04
C LYS A 111 33.19 6.14 3.72
N LYS A 112 33.09 5.05 2.96
CA LYS A 112 33.52 3.73 3.43
C LYS A 112 34.51 3.13 2.46
#